data_AF-A0A1F3IIR6-F1
#
_entry.id   AF-A0A1F3IIR6-F1
#
_cell.length_a   1.000
_cell.length_b   1.000
_cell.length_c   1.000
_cell.angle_alpha   90.00
_cell.angle_beta   90.00
_cell.angle_gamma   90.00
#
_symmetry.space_group_name_H-M   'P 1'
#
loop_
_entity.id
_entity.type
_entity.pdbx_description
1 polymer ?
#
loop_
_entity_poly.entity_id
_entity_poly.type
_entity_poly.pdbx_seq_one_letter_code
_entity_poly.pdbx_strand_id
1 'polypeptide(L)'
;MSVMSELISRSELERSKREEKFVLLTAQQVKKDFAMFGMQVDFSGNVNFAYHELFQQLSVHVENLLTTNYEKLKSLLYQIDLNEKELTRTNSDLQFPSISELITHKILERELKKVLIREYFKEKGQ
;
A
#
# COMPACT_ATOMS: atom_id res chain seq x y z
N MET A 1 -1.36 -16.05 12.82
CA MET A 1 -2.27 -15.40 11.85
C MET A 1 -3.17 -14.50 12.67
N SER A 2 -3.08 -13.18 12.46
CA SER A 2 -3.75 -12.20 13.31
C SER A 2 -5.22 -12.09 12.90
N VAL A 3 -6.11 -12.08 13.90
CA VAL A 3 -7.58 -11.90 13.81
C VAL A 3 -7.98 -10.66 12.98
N MET A 4 -7.04 -9.76 12.69
CA MET A 4 -7.24 -8.52 11.94
C MET A 4 -7.55 -8.70 10.44
N SER A 5 -7.19 -9.83 9.81
CA SER A 5 -7.37 -10.01 8.36
C SER A 5 -8.81 -10.30 7.91
N GLU A 6 -9.70 -10.62 8.85
CA GLU A 6 -11.12 -10.97 8.56
C GLU A 6 -12.08 -9.79 8.64
N LEU A 7 -11.60 -8.59 9.01
CA LEU A 7 -12.45 -7.41 9.22
C LEU A 7 -12.85 -6.68 7.93
N ILE A 8 -12.07 -6.79 6.84
CA ILE A 8 -12.29 -6.04 5.60
C ILE A 8 -12.52 -7.00 4.45
N SER A 9 -13.69 -6.94 3.84
CA SER A 9 -14.03 -7.75 2.66
C SER A 9 -13.31 -7.24 1.40
N ARG A 10 -13.13 -8.11 0.40
CA ARG A 10 -12.52 -7.72 -0.89
C ARG A 10 -13.32 -6.62 -1.60
N SER A 11 -14.65 -6.69 -1.55
CA SER A 11 -15.53 -5.69 -2.17
C SER A 11 -15.42 -4.33 -1.48
N GLU A 12 -15.32 -4.31 -0.16
CA GLU A 12 -15.10 -3.09 0.62
C GLU A 12 -13.75 -2.46 0.31
N LEU A 13 -12.70 -3.28 0.20
CA LEU A 13 -11.38 -2.81 -0.21
C LEU A 13 -11.40 -2.17 -1.60
N GLU A 14 -12.05 -2.79 -2.58
CA GLU A 14 -12.17 -2.23 -3.94
C GLU A 14 -13.03 -0.97 -4.00
N ARG A 15 -14.07 -0.87 -3.16
CA ARG A 15 -14.90 0.35 -3.05
C ARG A 15 -14.07 1.50 -2.47
N SER A 16 -13.31 1.22 -1.41
CA SER A 16 -12.51 2.19 -0.68
C SER A 16 -11.41 2.85 -1.51
N LYS A 17 -10.90 2.17 -2.55
CA LYS A 17 -9.96 2.75 -3.52
C LYS A 17 -10.51 3.97 -4.29
N ARG A 18 -11.83 4.18 -4.27
CA ARG A 18 -12.51 5.30 -4.93
C ARG A 18 -13.13 6.29 -3.95
N GLU A 19 -13.09 6.00 -2.65
CA GLU A 19 -13.63 6.90 -1.63
C GLU A 19 -12.58 7.94 -1.25
N GLU A 20 -12.90 9.21 -1.50
CA GLU A 20 -11.98 10.34 -1.31
C GLU A 20 -11.31 10.35 0.07
N LYS A 21 -12.07 10.12 1.15
CA LYS A 21 -11.54 10.02 2.52
C LYS A 21 -10.39 9.01 2.60
N PHE A 22 -10.62 7.78 2.15
CA PHE A 22 -9.64 6.70 2.27
C PHE A 22 -8.46 6.89 1.31
N VAL A 23 -8.71 7.38 0.10
CA VAL A 23 -7.68 7.70 -0.87
C VAL A 23 -6.70 8.75 -0.32
N LEU A 24 -7.22 9.85 0.22
CA LEU A 24 -6.38 10.92 0.79
C LEU A 24 -5.55 10.42 1.97
N LEU A 25 -6.15 9.65 2.87
CA LEU A 25 -5.46 9.08 4.02
C LEU A 25 -4.39 8.06 3.60
N THR A 26 -4.66 7.23 2.59
CA THR A 26 -3.69 6.28 2.04
C THR A 26 -2.54 7.02 1.37
N ALA A 27 -2.81 8.04 0.56
CA ALA A 27 -1.76 8.86 -0.04
C ALA A 27 -0.86 9.51 1.02
N GLN A 28 -1.44 10.07 2.09
CA GLN A 28 -0.67 10.65 3.20
C GLN A 28 0.23 9.62 3.89
N GLN A 29 -0.29 8.42 4.12
CA GLN A 29 0.47 7.35 4.78
C GLN A 29 1.64 6.88 3.89
N VAL A 30 1.38 6.66 2.60
CA VAL A 30 2.42 6.33 1.61
C VAL A 30 3.51 7.39 1.57
N LYS A 31 3.13 8.68 1.48
CA LYS A 31 4.09 9.80 1.47
C LYS A 31 4.98 9.80 2.70
N LYS A 32 4.39 9.61 3.88
CA LYS A 32 5.12 9.56 5.14
C LYS A 32 6.09 8.39 5.18
N ASP A 33 5.62 7.20 4.82
CA ASP A 33 6.42 5.99 4.91
C ASP A 33 7.59 6.01 3.94
N PHE A 34 7.40 6.47 2.69
CA PHE A 34 8.48 6.60 1.72
C PHE A 34 9.47 7.73 2.06
N ALA A 35 8.98 8.85 2.60
CA ALA A 35 9.84 9.96 3.01
C ALA A 35 10.81 9.58 4.14
N MET A 36 10.43 8.66 5.05
CA MET A 36 11.33 8.13 6.08
C MET A 36 12.55 7.40 5.49
N PHE A 37 12.45 6.95 4.25
CA PHE A 37 13.54 6.32 3.50
C PHE A 37 14.14 7.29 2.46
N GLY A 38 13.87 8.59 2.53
CA GLY A 38 14.41 9.59 1.61
C GLY A 38 13.87 9.44 0.18
N MET A 39 12.68 8.87 0.00
CA MET A 39 12.01 8.76 -1.29
C MET A 39 10.81 9.70 -1.30
N GLN A 40 10.79 10.62 -2.26
CA GLN A 40 9.67 11.53 -2.43
C GLN A 40 8.55 10.86 -3.20
N VAL A 41 7.32 11.01 -2.69
CA VAL A 41 6.09 10.64 -3.37
C VAL A 41 5.19 11.86 -3.35
N ASP A 42 4.67 12.22 -4.51
CA ASP A 42 3.75 13.32 -4.67
C ASP A 42 2.34 12.79 -4.98
N PHE A 43 1.33 13.55 -4.59
CA PHE A 43 -0.05 13.20 -4.89
C PHE A 43 -0.77 14.46 -5.37
N SER A 44 -1.32 14.39 -6.58
CA SER A 44 -2.01 15.48 -7.26
C SER A 44 -3.27 15.98 -6.56
N GLY A 45 -3.83 15.17 -5.66
CA GLY A 45 -5.16 15.40 -5.08
C GLY A 45 -6.30 14.86 -5.93
N ASN A 46 -6.03 14.34 -7.13
CA ASN A 46 -7.05 13.76 -8.00
C ASN A 46 -7.38 12.32 -7.59
N VAL A 47 -8.47 12.17 -6.82
CA VAL A 47 -8.88 10.87 -6.27
C VAL A 47 -9.23 9.83 -7.33
N ASN A 48 -9.68 10.24 -8.52
CA ASN A 48 -10.08 9.31 -9.59
C ASN A 48 -8.90 8.49 -10.13
N PHE A 49 -7.69 9.05 -10.07
CA PHE A 49 -6.48 8.42 -10.59
C PHE A 49 -5.45 8.13 -9.50
N ALA A 50 -5.78 8.37 -8.24
CA ALA A 50 -4.83 8.31 -7.13
C ALA A 50 -4.13 6.96 -7.02
N TYR A 51 -4.86 5.85 -7.12
CA TYR A 51 -4.24 4.53 -7.01
C TYR A 51 -3.23 4.29 -8.14
N HIS A 52 -3.57 4.70 -9.37
CA HIS A 52 -2.68 4.58 -10.52
C HIS A 52 -1.46 5.51 -10.39
N GLU A 53 -1.67 6.77 -10.01
CA GLU A 53 -0.61 7.75 -9.79
C GLU A 53 0.40 7.31 -8.72
N LEU A 54 -0.10 6.86 -7.57
CA LEU A 54 0.74 6.34 -6.49
C LEU A 54 1.45 5.06 -6.94
N PHE A 55 0.75 4.15 -7.62
CA PHE A 55 1.33 2.91 -8.12
C PHE A 55 2.53 3.17 -9.05
N GLN A 56 2.39 4.09 -10.01
CA GLN A 56 3.46 4.42 -10.95
C GLN A 56 4.71 4.98 -10.24
N GLN A 57 4.53 5.84 -9.24
CA GLN A 57 5.66 6.39 -8.49
C GLN A 57 6.33 5.32 -7.61
N LEU A 58 5.52 4.51 -6.92
CA LEU A 58 6.03 3.50 -6.00
C LEU A 58 6.75 2.38 -6.76
N SER A 59 6.26 1.97 -7.93
CA SER A 59 6.90 0.91 -8.72
C SER A 59 8.31 1.29 -9.14
N VAL A 60 8.54 2.54 -9.52
CA VAL A 60 9.88 3.07 -9.84
C VAL A 60 10.80 3.03 -8.63
N HIS A 61 10.32 3.49 -7.46
CA HIS A 61 11.11 3.43 -6.22
C HIS A 61 11.44 2.00 -5.81
N VAL A 62 10.45 1.11 -5.87
CA VAL A 62 10.61 -0.31 -5.52
C VAL A 62 11.57 -1.01 -6.47
N GLU A 63 11.45 -0.78 -7.78
CA GLU A 63 12.36 -1.33 -8.78
C GLU A 63 13.80 -0.87 -8.57
N ASN A 64 13.99 0.43 -8.30
CA ASN A 64 15.29 0.97 -7.97
C ASN A 64 15.87 0.31 -6.71
N LEU A 65 15.09 0.16 -5.63
CA LEU A 65 15.59 -0.49 -4.42
C LEU A 65 15.86 -1.98 -4.63
N LEU A 66 15.04 -2.69 -5.41
CA LEU A 66 15.28 -4.10 -5.75
C LEU A 66 16.65 -4.28 -6.44
N THR A 67 17.02 -3.34 -7.30
CA THR A 67 18.24 -3.44 -8.13
C THR A 67 19.48 -2.82 -7.46
N THR A 68 19.30 -1.82 -6.60
CA THR A 68 20.43 -1.04 -6.04
C THR A 68 20.61 -1.19 -4.53
N ASN A 69 19.55 -1.47 -3.76
CA ASN A 69 19.61 -1.49 -2.30
C ASN A 69 18.50 -2.34 -1.67
N TYR A 70 18.65 -3.66 -1.77
CA TYR A 70 17.67 -4.61 -1.27
C TYR A 70 17.48 -4.55 0.26
N GLU A 71 18.51 -4.21 1.03
CA GLU A 71 18.38 -4.03 2.49
C GLU A 71 17.42 -2.88 2.83
N LYS A 72 17.56 -1.75 2.13
CA LYS A 72 16.64 -0.61 2.29
C LYS A 72 15.22 -0.96 1.87
N LEU A 73 15.04 -1.77 0.83
CA LEU A 73 13.72 -2.32 0.48
C LEU A 73 13.14 -3.13 1.63
N LYS A 74 13.90 -4.09 2.19
CA LYS A 74 13.44 -4.89 3.32
C LYS A 74 13.02 -4.01 4.50
N SER A 75 13.82 -3.01 4.86
CA SER A 75 13.48 -2.08 5.94
C SER A 75 12.18 -1.31 5.67
N LEU A 76 11.94 -0.86 4.43
CA LEU A 76 10.67 -0.25 4.03
C LEU A 76 9.50 -1.22 4.19
N LEU A 77 9.64 -2.46 3.71
CA LEU A 77 8.59 -3.47 3.81
C LEU A 77 8.25 -3.79 5.28
N TYR A 78 9.25 -3.89 6.14
CA TYR A 78 9.04 -4.04 7.59
C TYR A 78 8.30 -2.85 8.20
N GLN A 79 8.66 -1.61 7.86
CA GLN A 79 7.97 -0.40 8.33
C GLN A 79 6.49 -0.37 7.92
N ILE A 80 6.15 -1.01 6.80
CA ILE A 80 4.80 -1.11 6.25
C ILE A 80 4.03 -2.33 6.78
N ASP A 81 4.67 -3.16 7.61
CA ASP A 81 4.20 -4.47 8.08
C ASP A 81 3.92 -5.45 6.92
N LEU A 82 4.76 -5.45 5.89
CA LEU A 82 4.73 -6.41 4.79
C LEU A 82 5.90 -7.38 4.93
N ASN A 83 5.61 -8.65 5.17
CA ASN A 83 6.62 -9.72 5.28
C ASN A 83 6.65 -10.60 4.02
N GLU A 84 7.70 -11.41 3.87
CA GLU A 84 7.87 -12.30 2.70
C GLU A 84 6.71 -13.27 2.47
N LYS A 85 6.02 -13.70 3.54
CA LYS A 85 4.82 -14.56 3.40
C LYS A 85 3.66 -13.82 2.75
N GLU A 86 3.52 -12.51 2.99
CA GLU A 86 2.49 -11.69 2.32
C GLU A 86 2.85 -11.39 0.86
N LEU A 87 4.14 -11.36 0.52
CA LEU A 87 4.61 -11.21 -0.87
C LEU A 87 4.37 -12.46 -1.71
N THR A 88 4.55 -13.64 -1.11
CA THR A 88 4.32 -14.94 -1.80
C THR A 88 2.85 -15.33 -1.88
N ARG A 89 1.97 -14.67 -1.11
CA ARG A 89 0.51 -14.78 -1.25
C ARG A 89 0.04 -14.00 -2.48
N THR A 90 0.23 -14.55 -3.65
CA THR A 90 -0.37 -14.06 -4.89
C THR A 90 -1.81 -14.55 -4.99
N ASN A 91 -2.73 -13.65 -5.33
CA ASN A 91 -4.04 -14.07 -5.83
C ASN A 91 -3.77 -14.65 -7.22
N SER A 92 -4.15 -15.91 -7.46
CA SER A 92 -3.95 -16.61 -8.74
C SER A 92 -4.44 -15.82 -9.96
N ASP A 93 -5.41 -14.93 -9.72
CA ASP A 93 -6.11 -14.15 -10.75
C ASP A 93 -5.41 -12.83 -11.09
N LEU A 94 -4.41 -12.41 -10.31
CA LEU A 94 -3.65 -11.19 -10.54
C LEU A 94 -2.26 -11.55 -11.06
N GLN A 95 -2.06 -11.33 -12.37
CA GLN A 95 -0.75 -11.43 -12.99
C GLN A 95 -0.11 -10.05 -13.05
N PHE A 96 1.00 -9.89 -12.34
CA PHE A 96 1.82 -8.68 -12.42
C PHE A 96 2.98 -8.91 -13.40
N PRO A 97 3.23 -7.98 -14.34
CA PRO A 97 4.37 -8.02 -15.26
C PRO A 97 5.73 -8.16 -14.58
N SER A 98 5.89 -7.62 -13.36
CA SER A 98 7.17 -7.60 -12.64
C SER A 98 7.01 -7.79 -11.14
N ILE A 99 8.12 -8.14 -10.48
CA ILE A 99 8.19 -8.24 -9.02
C ILE A 99 8.00 -6.85 -8.37
N SER A 100 8.52 -5.78 -8.98
CA SER A 100 8.35 -4.42 -8.47
C SER A 100 6.88 -4.01 -8.46
N GLU A 101 6.13 -4.34 -9.51
CA GLU A 101 4.69 -4.10 -9.58
C GLU A 101 3.90 -4.92 -8.57
N LEU A 102 4.23 -6.21 -8.39
CA LEU A 102 3.62 -7.05 -7.36
C LEU A 102 3.82 -6.46 -5.96
N ILE A 103 5.08 -6.12 -5.61
CA ILE A 103 5.41 -5.53 -4.31
C ILE A 103 4.68 -4.19 -4.13
N THR A 104 4.64 -3.36 -5.17
CA THR A 104 3.96 -2.06 -5.14
C THR A 104 2.47 -2.21 -4.88
N HIS A 105 1.82 -3.15 -5.57
CA HIS A 105 0.42 -3.47 -5.32
C HIS A 105 0.19 -3.86 -3.85
N LYS A 106 1.05 -4.74 -3.31
CA LYS A 106 0.95 -5.21 -1.93
C LYS A 106 1.17 -4.09 -0.90
N ILE A 107 2.11 -3.18 -1.16
CA ILE A 107 2.32 -1.98 -0.32
C ILE A 107 1.04 -1.14 -0.29
N LEU A 108 0.49 -0.77 -1.44
CA LEU A 108 -0.71 0.07 -1.50
C LEU A 108 -1.93 -0.62 -0.86
N GLU A 109 -2.10 -1.92 -1.09
CA GLU A 109 -3.15 -2.71 -0.48
C GLU A 109 -3.02 -2.70 1.06
N ARG A 110 -1.80 -2.86 1.56
CA ARG A 110 -1.50 -2.86 3.00
C ARG A 110 -1.77 -1.49 3.62
N GLU A 111 -1.38 -0.40 2.97
CA GLU A 111 -1.65 0.96 3.44
C GLU A 111 -3.13 1.27 3.49
N LEU A 112 -3.89 0.90 2.45
CA LEU A 112 -5.34 1.07 2.44
C LEU A 112 -6.00 0.27 3.58
N LYS A 113 -5.60 -0.99 3.80
CA LYS A 113 -6.10 -1.79 4.93
C LYS A 113 -5.79 -1.15 6.28
N LYS A 114 -4.57 -0.61 6.48
CA LYS A 114 -4.23 0.13 7.72
C LYS A 114 -5.16 1.31 7.93
N VAL A 115 -5.41 2.10 6.88
CA VAL A 115 -6.32 3.24 6.92
C VAL A 115 -7.73 2.80 7.29
N LEU A 116 -8.29 1.81 6.60
CA LEU A 116 -9.65 1.31 6.85
C LEU A 116 -9.83 0.80 8.27
N ILE A 117 -8.89 -0.02 8.76
CA ILE A 117 -8.90 -0.54 10.14
C ILE A 117 -8.89 0.63 11.14
N ARG A 118 -7.99 1.61 10.94
CA ARG A 118 -7.87 2.76 11.83
C ARG A 118 -9.15 3.59 11.87
N GLU A 119 -9.78 3.81 10.72
CA GLU A 119 -11.02 4.59 10.65
C GLU A 119 -12.21 3.83 11.25
N TYR A 120 -12.33 2.53 11.00
CA TYR A 120 -13.36 1.67 11.61
C TYR A 120 -13.29 1.69 13.14
N PHE A 121 -12.09 1.56 13.73
CA PHE A 121 -11.95 1.58 15.19
C PHE A 121 -12.10 2.97 15.81
N LYS A 122 -11.81 4.05 15.08
CA LYS A 122 -12.13 5.42 15.52
C LYS A 122 -13.64 5.64 15.60
N GLU A 123 -14.39 5.18 14.60
CA GLU A 123 -15.84 5.36 14.53
C GLU A 123 -16.58 4.52 15.60
N LYS A 124 -16.04 3.38 16.03
CA LYS A 124 -16.61 2.55 17.11
C LYS A 124 -16.15 2.92 18.53
N GLY A 125 -15.10 3.73 18.65
CA GLY A 125 -14.59 4.22 19.93
C GLY A 125 -15.21 5.53 20.40
N GLN A 126 -16.24 6.03 19.70
CA GLN A 126 -17.04 7.19 20.05
C GLN A 126 -18.37 6.79 20.71
#